data_AF-A0A7S4KK60-F1
#
_entry.id   AF-A0A7S4KK60-F1
#
_cell.length_a   1.000
_cell.length_b   1.000
_cell.length_c   1.000
_cell.angle_alpha   90.00
_cell.angle_beta   90.00
_cell.angle_gamma   90.00
#
_symmetry.space_group_name_H-M   'P 1'
#
loop_
_entity.id
_entity.type
_entity.pdbx_description
1 polymer ?
#
loop_
_entity_poly.entity_id
_entity_poly.type
_entity_poly.pdbx_seq_one_letter_code
_entity_poly.pdbx_strand_id
1 'polypeptide(L)'
;MQGSIASKYGKRSSVRRPASFENNVSPFEFENGDSEEERIISDVDAVLAVDSIANSASLAQYSSIMAHAQISLSPSEQWSAAFSRQGMFGMLGDAQLPVVSDSSKEANDNDDEFYDDKVTQNHLRLLYLVSLYSKPADNDDDQDVWIRSHALLVLIYEGIITGVLDYDYSSCANTIGNVRLWMNVSQEGKDDLDDLREMRFINTIKLSTVDHGLVIGYQVSFKGQKLLKRKLTQSSQDAVNSFCLTADGEVLHVGIEGRGFIFYTQDRSYSVPSKVTETEDVSYVSSPYLPDCLRRGGRGMTSNAHRAYESAAGKSDIKDEYNEVISLGEVRVLIGEWVPFGDNSLASLMEKLGCQDRVQGGFFSDVIDSFPMEERLETPPGLTGVRILEFDLLNFVNFEADIHFAEDEGIVQVENFGTHVRTDGFVLYAMKIEAIMDHGADNVSLDLLSRLMMDVQNDSTRIIDSLVSEYQRSMLDVVFYGDRSSRDKFNVILSEMINPKMSAELYLDAGEHESELKQ
;
A
#
# COMPACT_ATOMS: atom_id res chain seq x y z
N MET A 1 -44.22 -12.09 -53.26
CA MET A 1 -44.70 -12.45 -54.61
C MET A 1 -43.98 -11.57 -55.63
N GLN A 2 -43.32 -12.22 -56.60
CA GLN A 2 -42.84 -11.82 -57.94
C GLN A 2 -42.92 -10.32 -58.34
N GLY A 3 -41.94 -9.70 -58.99
CA GLY A 3 -40.80 -10.22 -59.74
C GLY A 3 -39.94 -9.10 -60.37
N SER A 4 -38.80 -9.53 -60.91
CA SER A 4 -37.75 -8.78 -61.59
C SER A 4 -38.10 -8.47 -63.05
N ILE A 5 -37.71 -7.29 -63.59
CA ILE A 5 -37.24 -7.09 -64.98
C ILE A 5 -36.17 -5.98 -65.03
N ALA A 6 -35.15 -6.20 -65.85
CA ALA A 6 -33.86 -5.52 -65.95
C ALA A 6 -33.74 -4.41 -67.03
N SER A 7 -32.62 -3.67 -66.92
CA SER A 7 -31.71 -3.19 -68.00
C SER A 7 -32.14 -1.98 -68.88
N LYS A 8 -31.31 -0.89 -68.94
CA LYS A 8 -30.19 -0.69 -69.93
C LYS A 8 -29.66 0.77 -69.96
N TYR A 9 -28.33 0.91 -69.77
CA TYR A 9 -27.34 1.74 -70.50
C TYR A 9 -27.45 3.29 -70.68
N GLY A 10 -26.37 3.99 -70.29
CA GLY A 10 -25.62 4.86 -71.24
C GLY A 10 -24.95 6.18 -70.75
N LYS A 11 -23.60 6.15 -70.57
CA LYS A 11 -22.54 7.14 -70.99
C LYS A 11 -22.59 8.61 -70.47
N ARG A 12 -21.51 9.40 -70.27
CA ARG A 12 -20.02 9.34 -70.22
C ARG A 12 -19.52 10.77 -69.88
N SER A 13 -18.39 10.93 -69.17
CA SER A 13 -17.26 11.91 -69.36
C SER A 13 -16.53 12.10 -68.00
N SER A 14 -15.24 11.79 -67.75
CA SER A 14 -13.94 12.13 -68.39
C SER A 14 -13.57 13.61 -68.14
N VAL A 15 -12.42 14.09 -67.65
CA VAL A 15 -10.99 13.67 -67.61
C VAL A 15 -10.24 14.63 -66.64
N ARG A 16 -9.15 14.20 -65.97
CA ARG A 16 -7.79 14.82 -66.01
C ARG A 16 -6.83 14.28 -64.93
N ARG A 17 -5.75 13.63 -65.40
CA ARG A 17 -4.42 13.59 -64.77
C ARG A 17 -3.49 14.53 -65.56
N PRO A 18 -2.41 15.00 -64.94
CA PRO A 18 -1.05 14.87 -65.49
C PRO A 18 -0.06 14.43 -64.37
N ALA A 19 1.19 14.04 -64.56
CA ALA A 19 2.06 13.63 -65.66
C ALA A 19 3.24 12.89 -65.00
N SER A 20 3.86 11.98 -65.74
CA SER A 20 5.05 11.19 -65.40
C SER A 20 6.35 12.01 -65.50
N PHE A 21 7.35 11.64 -64.67
CA PHE A 21 8.76 11.97 -64.87
C PHE A 21 9.56 10.68 -65.02
N GLU A 22 10.30 10.56 -66.13
CA GLU A 22 11.37 9.59 -66.36
C GLU A 22 12.73 10.26 -66.10
N ASN A 23 13.69 9.56 -65.49
CA ASN A 23 14.93 9.15 -66.19
C ASN A 23 16.00 8.51 -65.25
N ASN A 24 16.48 7.35 -65.71
CA ASN A 24 17.88 6.88 -65.81
C ASN A 24 18.75 6.70 -64.56
N VAL A 25 19.20 5.45 -64.32
CA VAL A 25 20.61 4.98 -64.53
C VAL A 25 20.61 3.46 -64.83
N SER A 26 21.56 3.04 -65.66
CA SER A 26 21.77 1.76 -66.37
C SER A 26 22.50 0.67 -65.54
N PRO A 27 22.75 -0.56 -66.09
CA PRO A 27 22.88 -1.81 -65.36
C PRO A 27 24.34 -2.21 -65.04
N PHE A 28 24.54 -3.09 -64.06
CA PHE A 28 25.79 -3.82 -63.87
C PHE A 28 25.53 -5.31 -63.64
N GLU A 29 26.42 -6.09 -64.21
CA GLU A 29 26.31 -7.49 -64.63
C GLU A 29 26.39 -8.51 -63.49
N PHE A 30 25.74 -9.65 -63.73
CA PHE A 30 25.86 -10.91 -62.98
C PHE A 30 27.10 -11.69 -63.44
N GLU A 31 27.85 -12.27 -62.49
CA GLU A 31 28.56 -13.53 -62.73
C GLU A 31 28.67 -14.37 -61.44
N ASN A 32 27.80 -15.38 -61.39
CA ASN A 32 27.92 -16.78 -60.96
C ASN A 32 28.84 -17.22 -59.80
N GLY A 33 28.23 -18.04 -58.93
CA GLY A 33 28.89 -19.02 -58.08
C GLY A 33 27.90 -19.80 -57.21
N ASP A 34 27.23 -20.79 -57.81
CA ASP A 34 26.76 -22.10 -57.28
C ASP A 34 26.86 -22.34 -55.75
N SER A 35 25.95 -23.03 -55.05
CA SER A 35 24.76 -23.84 -55.31
C SER A 35 24.27 -24.36 -53.95
N GLU A 36 23.03 -24.85 -53.90
CA GLU A 36 22.41 -25.75 -52.87
C GLU A 36 21.22 -25.17 -52.10
N GLU A 37 20.11 -25.00 -52.81
CA GLU A 37 18.80 -25.38 -52.30
C GLU A 37 18.71 -26.91 -52.25
N GLU A 38 18.81 -27.51 -51.07
CA GLU A 38 18.12 -28.75 -50.69
C GLU A 38 18.41 -29.05 -49.21
N ARG A 39 17.46 -28.70 -48.32
CA ARG A 39 17.13 -29.37 -47.03
C ARG A 39 16.17 -28.50 -46.23
N ILE A 40 14.96 -28.40 -46.74
CA ILE A 40 13.76 -28.25 -45.89
C ILE A 40 13.30 -29.69 -45.63
N ILE A 41 12.88 -29.98 -44.38
CA ILE A 41 12.47 -31.27 -43.80
C ILE A 41 13.58 -31.91 -42.93
N SER A 42 13.73 -31.39 -41.72
CA SER A 42 13.74 -32.16 -40.45
C SER A 42 14.07 -31.17 -39.33
N ASP A 43 13.07 -30.75 -38.55
CA ASP A 43 13.24 -30.25 -37.15
C ASP A 43 11.91 -29.80 -36.50
N VAL A 44 10.76 -30.18 -37.06
CA VAL A 44 9.44 -29.96 -36.42
C VAL A 44 9.12 -31.05 -35.37
N ASP A 45 9.87 -32.18 -35.36
CA ASP A 45 9.64 -33.27 -34.40
C ASP A 45 10.54 -33.23 -33.15
N ALA A 46 11.55 -32.34 -33.09
CA ALA A 46 12.44 -32.22 -31.93
C ALA A 46 11.94 -31.24 -30.86
N VAL A 47 11.01 -30.33 -31.20
CA VAL A 47 10.45 -29.36 -30.24
C VAL A 47 9.21 -29.92 -29.52
N LEU A 48 8.52 -30.91 -30.11
CA LEU A 48 7.31 -31.52 -29.51
C LEU A 48 7.60 -32.71 -28.55
N ALA A 49 8.85 -33.15 -28.44
CA ALA A 49 9.24 -34.24 -27.54
C ALA A 49 9.71 -33.75 -26.16
N VAL A 50 9.99 -32.46 -25.97
CA VAL A 50 10.43 -31.91 -24.68
C VAL A 50 9.23 -31.52 -23.78
N ASP A 51 8.08 -31.19 -24.36
CA ASP A 51 6.87 -30.78 -23.61
C ASP A 51 6.03 -31.96 -23.07
N SER A 52 6.19 -33.18 -23.60
CA SER A 52 5.40 -34.35 -23.17
C SER A 52 6.04 -35.16 -22.03
N ILE A 53 7.34 -34.99 -21.78
CA ILE A 53 8.07 -35.66 -20.68
C ILE A 53 8.08 -34.79 -19.41
N ALA A 54 7.99 -33.46 -19.54
CA ALA A 54 7.91 -32.55 -18.40
C ALA A 54 6.54 -32.58 -17.68
N ASN A 55 5.45 -32.84 -18.41
CA ASN A 55 4.08 -32.76 -17.89
C ASN A 55 3.53 -34.07 -17.29
N SER A 56 4.22 -35.20 -17.45
CA SER A 56 3.81 -36.48 -16.84
C SER A 56 4.56 -36.80 -15.53
N ALA A 57 5.70 -36.13 -15.27
CA ALA A 57 6.45 -36.27 -14.01
C ALA A 57 5.92 -35.36 -12.88
N SER A 58 5.19 -34.28 -13.20
CA SER A 58 4.71 -33.31 -12.21
C SER A 58 3.34 -33.64 -11.60
N LEU A 59 2.56 -34.59 -12.14
CA LEU A 59 1.23 -34.91 -11.62
C LEU A 59 1.17 -36.22 -10.79
N ALA A 60 2.17 -37.09 -10.90
CA ALA A 60 2.22 -38.34 -10.12
C ALA A 60 2.94 -38.20 -8.76
N GLN A 61 3.73 -37.15 -8.55
CA GLN A 61 4.37 -36.85 -7.25
C GLN A 61 3.48 -36.04 -6.29
N TYR A 62 2.40 -35.42 -6.78
CA TYR A 62 1.51 -34.61 -5.94
C TYR A 62 0.41 -35.39 -5.23
N SER A 63 0.17 -36.66 -5.57
CA SER A 63 -0.87 -37.48 -4.93
C SER A 63 -0.37 -38.49 -3.90
N SER A 64 0.95 -38.67 -3.73
CA SER A 64 1.51 -39.70 -2.82
C SER A 64 2.29 -39.18 -1.60
N ILE A 65 2.35 -37.86 -1.35
CA ILE A 65 3.07 -37.28 -0.20
C ILE A 65 2.11 -36.80 0.92
N MET A 66 0.79 -36.83 0.70
CA MET A 66 -0.22 -36.50 1.73
C MET A 66 -0.59 -37.67 2.66
N ALA A 67 0.22 -38.74 2.71
CA ALA A 67 0.01 -39.84 3.64
C ALA A 67 1.31 -40.16 4.38
N HIS A 68 1.29 -39.90 5.69
CA HIS A 68 2.29 -40.24 6.73
C HIS A 68 3.48 -39.28 6.93
N ALA A 69 3.28 -38.26 7.77
CA ALA A 69 4.00 -38.06 9.03
C ALA A 69 3.39 -36.86 9.79
N GLN A 70 2.70 -37.11 10.91
CA GLN A 70 2.33 -36.05 11.85
C GLN A 70 3.59 -35.56 12.57
N ILE A 71 4.10 -34.40 12.17
CA ILE A 71 5.04 -33.60 12.96
C ILE A 71 4.40 -32.23 13.12
N SER A 72 4.04 -31.90 14.36
CA SER A 72 3.47 -30.61 14.75
C SER A 72 4.56 -29.54 14.73
N LEU A 73 4.59 -28.72 13.69
CA LEU A 73 5.48 -27.55 13.60
C LEU A 73 4.81 -26.33 14.24
N SER A 74 5.61 -25.53 14.95
CA SER A 74 5.18 -24.26 15.54
C SER A 74 4.82 -23.23 14.46
N PRO A 75 3.93 -22.26 14.72
CA PRO A 75 3.55 -21.24 13.73
C PRO A 75 4.76 -20.51 13.13
N SER A 76 5.79 -20.17 13.92
CA SER A 76 7.03 -19.55 13.41
C SER A 76 7.79 -20.40 12.38
N GLU A 77 7.71 -21.72 12.49
CA GLU A 77 8.30 -22.66 11.53
C GLU A 77 7.44 -22.80 10.27
N GLN A 78 6.12 -22.65 10.39
CA GLN A 78 5.20 -22.63 9.25
C GLN A 78 5.44 -21.40 8.37
N TRP A 79 5.74 -20.24 8.96
CA TRP A 79 6.13 -19.04 8.23
C TRP A 79 7.52 -19.18 7.60
N SER A 80 8.52 -19.63 8.35
CA SER A 80 9.88 -19.81 7.80
C SER A 80 9.92 -20.79 6.62
N ALA A 81 9.09 -21.84 6.66
CA ALA A 81 9.00 -22.86 5.61
C ALA A 81 8.20 -22.43 4.37
N ALA A 82 7.24 -21.52 4.50
CA ALA A 82 6.46 -21.01 3.37
C ALA A 82 7.25 -20.06 2.46
N PHE A 83 8.26 -19.36 3.00
CA PHE A 83 9.02 -18.33 2.28
C PHE A 83 10.47 -18.69 1.99
N SER A 84 11.00 -19.78 2.56
CA SER A 84 12.36 -20.26 2.29
C SER A 84 12.43 -21.23 1.11
N ARG A 85 12.32 -20.73 -0.12
CA ARG A 85 12.84 -21.44 -1.30
C ARG A 85 13.61 -20.52 -2.24
N GLN A 86 14.87 -20.24 -1.89
CA GLN A 86 15.99 -20.38 -2.81
C GLN A 86 17.31 -20.18 -2.07
N GLY A 87 18.15 -21.21 -2.10
CA GLY A 87 19.55 -21.11 -1.69
C GLY A 87 20.43 -20.85 -2.91
N MET A 88 21.31 -19.86 -2.82
CA MET A 88 22.62 -19.86 -3.48
C MET A 88 23.59 -18.92 -2.75
N PHE A 89 24.80 -19.45 -2.50
CA PHE A 89 26.11 -18.84 -2.18
C PHE A 89 26.22 -17.30 -2.18
N GLY A 90 27.00 -16.61 -1.35
CA GLY A 90 28.17 -16.97 -0.53
C GLY A 90 29.16 -15.79 -0.54
N MET A 91 29.92 -15.61 0.56
CA MET A 91 31.02 -14.66 0.80
C MET A 91 30.71 -13.18 1.10
N LEU A 92 31.03 -12.77 2.34
CA LEU A 92 31.75 -11.56 2.81
C LEU A 92 31.51 -11.52 4.33
N GLY A 93 32.49 -11.74 5.20
CA GLY A 93 33.69 -10.92 5.41
C GLY A 93 33.54 -10.30 6.81
N ASP A 94 34.33 -10.79 7.77
CA ASP A 94 34.31 -10.37 9.19
C ASP A 94 34.33 -8.84 9.33
N ALA A 95 33.18 -8.28 9.72
CA ALA A 95 33.07 -6.91 10.22
C ALA A 95 32.54 -6.98 11.65
N GLN A 96 33.47 -6.92 12.60
CA GLN A 96 33.20 -6.89 14.03
C GLN A 96 32.39 -5.62 14.35
N LEU A 97 31.10 -5.80 14.68
CA LEU A 97 30.26 -4.71 15.17
C LEU A 97 30.79 -4.23 16.53
N PRO A 98 30.77 -2.92 16.81
CA PRO A 98 31.31 -2.37 18.04
C PRO A 98 30.47 -2.84 19.22
N VAL A 99 31.10 -3.56 20.14
CA VAL A 99 30.58 -3.86 21.47
C VAL A 99 30.44 -2.52 22.20
N VAL A 100 29.19 -2.09 22.46
CA VAL A 100 28.92 -1.00 23.38
C VAL A 100 29.22 -1.54 24.78
N SER A 101 30.41 -1.22 25.29
CA SER A 101 30.77 -1.50 26.67
C SER A 101 29.87 -0.68 27.59
N ASP A 102 29.08 -1.37 28.40
CA ASP A 102 28.24 -0.79 29.42
C ASP A 102 29.13 -0.14 30.49
N SER A 103 29.37 1.17 30.35
CA SER A 103 30.04 1.93 31.39
C SER A 103 28.99 2.30 32.42
N SER A 104 28.85 1.44 33.43
CA SER A 104 28.20 1.71 34.70
C SER A 104 28.87 2.91 35.40
N LYS A 105 28.50 4.11 34.95
CA LYS A 105 28.60 5.32 35.77
C LYS A 105 27.33 5.35 36.60
N GLU A 106 27.49 5.22 37.91
CA GLU A 106 26.46 5.44 38.93
C GLU A 106 25.58 6.62 38.51
N ALA A 107 24.35 6.31 38.09
CA ALA A 107 23.32 7.32 37.90
C ALA A 107 23.10 7.99 39.26
N ASN A 108 23.18 9.31 39.32
CA ASN A 108 22.87 10.04 40.54
C ASN A 108 21.39 9.76 40.90
N ASP A 109 21.11 9.35 42.13
CA ASP A 109 19.74 9.17 42.64
C ASP A 109 18.85 10.42 42.42
N ASN A 110 19.46 11.61 42.30
CA ASN A 110 18.76 12.87 41.98
C ASN A 110 18.18 12.93 40.56
N ASP A 111 18.77 12.23 39.59
CA ASP A 111 18.25 12.19 38.22
C ASP A 111 17.02 11.27 38.13
N ASP A 112 16.92 10.26 39.01
CA ASP A 112 15.79 9.33 39.04
C ASP A 112 14.51 9.99 39.55
N GLU A 113 14.58 10.86 40.57
CA GLU A 113 13.42 11.64 41.03
C GLU A 113 12.93 12.67 40.00
N PHE A 114 13.83 13.23 39.17
CA PHE A 114 13.45 14.24 38.17
C PHE A 114 12.53 13.71 37.08
N TYR A 115 12.80 12.50 36.57
CA TYR A 115 11.99 11.91 35.51
C TYR A 115 10.68 11.32 36.04
N ASP A 116 10.66 10.88 37.30
CA ASP A 116 9.46 10.32 37.94
C ASP A 116 8.26 11.28 37.84
N ASP A 117 8.50 12.58 37.98
CA ASP A 117 7.44 13.60 37.99
C ASP A 117 6.91 13.97 36.61
N LYS A 118 7.59 13.53 35.53
CA LYS A 118 7.14 13.71 34.14
C LYS A 118 6.27 12.57 33.62
N VAL A 119 6.28 11.42 34.30
CA VAL A 119 5.55 10.24 33.85
C VAL A 119 4.04 10.41 34.07
N THR A 120 3.27 10.41 32.98
CA THR A 120 1.81 10.48 33.04
C THR A 120 1.18 9.12 33.37
N GLN A 121 -0.15 9.09 33.54
CA GLN A 121 -0.87 7.83 33.75
C GLN A 121 -0.78 6.91 32.52
N ASN A 122 -0.84 7.48 31.32
CA ASN A 122 -0.70 6.75 30.05
C ASN A 122 0.68 6.11 29.93
N HIS A 123 1.75 6.86 30.24
CA HIS A 123 3.10 6.32 30.31
C HIS A 123 3.23 5.14 31.30
N LEU A 124 2.60 5.21 32.49
CA LEU A 124 2.62 4.12 33.46
C LEU A 124 1.86 2.87 32.97
N ARG A 125 0.70 3.06 32.31
CA ARG A 125 -0.08 1.97 31.72
C ARG A 125 0.68 1.30 30.58
N LEU A 126 1.30 2.10 29.71
CA LEU A 126 2.13 1.63 28.61
C LEU A 126 3.41 0.90 29.09
N LEU A 127 4.08 1.44 30.11
CA LEU A 127 5.23 0.78 30.73
C LEU A 127 4.84 -0.56 31.37
N TYR A 128 3.67 -0.62 32.02
CA TYR A 128 3.15 -1.86 32.59
C TYR A 128 2.82 -2.87 31.49
N LEU A 129 2.17 -2.43 30.41
CA LEU A 129 1.91 -3.25 29.23
C LEU A 129 3.20 -3.89 28.68
N VAL A 130 4.25 -3.10 28.48
CA VAL A 130 5.56 -3.63 28.03
C VAL A 130 6.14 -4.64 29.04
N SER A 131 5.96 -4.41 30.34
CA SER A 131 6.45 -5.32 31.39
C SER A 131 5.75 -6.68 31.44
N LEU A 132 4.53 -6.79 30.89
CA LEU A 132 3.81 -8.07 30.80
C LEU A 132 4.41 -8.99 29.73
N TYR A 133 4.98 -8.41 28.67
CA TYR A 133 5.47 -9.15 27.49
C TYR A 133 6.99 -9.17 27.35
N SER A 134 7.72 -8.53 28.27
CA SER A 134 9.17 -8.41 28.20
C SER A 134 9.81 -8.49 29.58
N LYS A 135 11.04 -9.00 29.63
CA LYS A 135 11.80 -9.14 30.88
C LYS A 135 13.30 -9.13 30.58
N PRO A 136 14.10 -8.34 31.31
CA PRO A 136 15.56 -8.47 31.26
C PRO A 136 16.00 -9.78 31.90
N ALA A 137 17.09 -10.36 31.39
CA ALA A 137 17.71 -11.53 32.01
C ALA A 137 18.15 -11.17 33.45
N ASP A 138 17.73 -11.98 34.44
CA ASP A 138 18.13 -11.75 35.83
C ASP A 138 19.56 -12.25 36.09
N ASN A 139 19.97 -13.32 35.39
CA ASN A 139 21.27 -13.99 35.50
C ASN A 139 21.79 -14.41 34.11
N ASP A 140 23.07 -14.79 34.04
CA ASP A 140 23.73 -15.25 32.79
C ASP A 140 23.08 -16.49 32.13
N ASP A 141 22.27 -17.25 32.89
CA ASP A 141 21.54 -18.42 32.39
C ASP A 141 20.15 -18.07 31.83
N ASP A 142 19.63 -16.87 32.12
CA ASP A 142 18.33 -16.41 31.64
C ASP A 142 18.46 -15.70 30.29
N GLN A 143 17.40 -15.77 29.49
CA GLN A 143 17.34 -15.06 28.21
C GLN A 143 16.58 -13.75 28.36
N ASP A 144 17.05 -12.72 27.66
CA ASP A 144 16.31 -11.49 27.49
C ASP A 144 15.04 -11.72 26.65
N VAL A 145 13.90 -11.33 27.20
CA VAL A 145 12.61 -11.39 26.51
C VAL A 145 12.21 -9.99 26.07
N TRP A 146 11.88 -9.85 24.79
CA TRP A 146 11.51 -8.59 24.13
C TRP A 146 10.15 -8.71 23.47
N ILE A 147 9.32 -7.68 23.56
CA ILE A 147 8.10 -7.57 22.77
C ILE A 147 8.42 -6.92 21.42
N ARG A 148 7.95 -7.49 20.31
CA ARG A 148 8.13 -6.91 18.97
C ARG A 148 7.27 -5.65 18.81
N SER A 149 7.82 -4.65 18.14
CA SER A 149 7.16 -3.37 17.83
C SER A 149 5.76 -3.53 17.24
N HIS A 150 5.60 -4.33 16.18
CA HIS A 150 4.29 -4.56 15.57
C HIS A 150 3.26 -5.11 16.57
N ALA A 151 3.66 -6.05 17.44
CA ALA A 151 2.76 -6.63 18.44
C ALA A 151 2.36 -5.61 19.51
N LEU A 152 3.30 -4.74 19.89
CA LEU A 152 3.03 -3.64 20.81
C LEU A 152 2.07 -2.62 20.21
N LEU A 153 2.18 -2.29 18.92
CA LEU A 153 1.22 -1.40 18.25
C LEU A 153 -0.20 -1.96 18.25
N VAL A 154 -0.37 -3.28 18.04
CA VAL A 154 -1.68 -3.93 18.14
C VAL A 154 -2.26 -3.81 19.55
N LEU A 155 -1.44 -4.03 20.59
CA LEU A 155 -1.88 -3.90 21.98
C LEU A 155 -2.24 -2.46 22.35
N ILE A 156 -1.50 -1.46 21.82
CA ILE A 156 -1.82 -0.05 22.02
C ILE A 156 -3.19 0.27 21.40
N TYR A 157 -3.44 -0.17 20.16
CA TYR A 157 -4.73 0.02 19.50
C TYR A 157 -5.90 -0.57 20.31
N GLU A 158 -5.79 -1.82 20.78
CA GLU A 158 -6.86 -2.41 21.61
C GLU A 158 -7.01 -1.70 22.96
N GLY A 159 -5.92 -1.19 23.52
CA GLY A 159 -5.95 -0.35 24.72
C GLY A 159 -6.73 0.95 24.51
N ILE A 160 -6.66 1.53 23.31
CA ILE A 160 -7.42 2.73 22.93
C ILE A 160 -8.90 2.40 22.76
N ILE A 161 -9.23 1.37 21.98
CA ILE A 161 -10.62 0.94 21.74
C ILE A 161 -11.34 0.54 23.03
N THR A 162 -10.61 0.02 24.02
CA THR A 162 -11.16 -0.32 25.34
C THR A 162 -11.25 0.87 26.32
N GLY A 163 -10.75 2.05 25.93
CA GLY A 163 -10.72 3.27 26.74
C GLY A 163 -9.70 3.22 27.88
N VAL A 164 -8.71 2.31 27.80
CA VAL A 164 -7.66 2.15 28.81
C VAL A 164 -6.47 3.06 28.52
N LEU A 165 -6.16 3.28 27.25
CA LEU A 165 -5.17 4.26 26.82
C LEU A 165 -5.93 5.42 26.19
N ASP A 166 -5.65 6.62 26.68
CA ASP A 166 -6.26 7.86 26.19
C ASP A 166 -5.31 8.44 25.14
N TYR A 167 -5.33 7.86 23.94
CA TYR A 167 -4.55 8.30 22.78
C TYR A 167 -5.42 8.27 21.53
N ASP A 168 -5.11 9.14 20.57
CA ASP A 168 -5.70 9.08 19.22
C ASP A 168 -4.99 8.03 18.34
N TYR A 169 -5.67 7.53 17.30
CA TYR A 169 -5.11 6.70 16.25
C TYR A 169 -5.56 7.12 14.85
N SER A 170 -4.68 6.89 13.89
CA SER A 170 -4.96 7.07 12.47
C SER A 170 -4.50 5.87 11.65
N SER A 171 -5.08 5.70 10.47
CA SER A 171 -4.68 4.64 9.53
C SER A 171 -3.33 4.97 8.90
N CYS A 172 -2.36 4.10 9.13
CA CYS A 172 -0.98 4.26 8.67
C CYS A 172 -0.49 2.99 7.99
N ALA A 173 0.35 3.13 6.96
CA ALA A 173 0.94 2.00 6.27
C ALA A 173 2.24 1.57 6.96
N ASN A 174 2.25 0.36 7.52
CA ASN A 174 3.41 -0.20 8.20
C ASN A 174 3.94 -1.44 7.45
N THR A 175 5.27 -1.57 7.39
CA THR A 175 5.92 -2.75 6.83
C THR A 175 6.25 -3.74 7.94
N ILE A 176 5.73 -4.97 7.82
CA ILE A 176 5.98 -6.06 8.76
C ILE A 176 6.58 -7.23 7.98
N GLY A 177 7.88 -7.48 8.22
CA GLY A 177 8.66 -8.34 7.34
C GLY A 177 8.81 -7.69 5.97
N ASN A 178 8.30 -8.35 4.93
CA ASN A 178 8.28 -7.84 3.55
C ASN A 178 6.88 -7.42 3.08
N VAL A 179 5.88 -7.48 3.96
CA VAL A 179 4.49 -7.18 3.61
C VAL A 179 4.12 -5.81 4.17
N ARG A 180 3.49 -4.99 3.34
CA ARG A 180 2.96 -3.69 3.76
C ARG A 180 1.49 -3.87 4.15
N LEU A 181 1.16 -3.46 5.37
CA LEU A 181 -0.19 -3.56 5.93
C LEU A 181 -0.64 -2.17 6.38
N TRP A 182 -1.90 -1.87 6.07
CA TRP A 182 -2.58 -0.74 6.68
C TRP A 182 -3.01 -1.13 8.09
N MET A 183 -2.66 -0.29 9.06
CA MET A 183 -2.95 -0.50 10.46
C MET A 183 -3.35 0.82 11.11
N ASN A 184 -4.30 0.77 12.03
CA ASN A 184 -4.61 1.87 12.93
C ASN A 184 -3.50 1.97 13.98
N VAL A 185 -2.79 3.10 13.97
CA VAL A 185 -1.58 3.31 14.76
C VAL A 185 -1.67 4.65 15.46
N SER A 186 -1.38 4.65 16.76
CA SER A 186 -1.28 5.88 17.53
C SER A 186 0.12 6.49 17.42
N GLN A 187 0.20 7.75 17.02
CA GLN A 187 1.46 8.50 17.04
C GLN A 187 1.81 8.96 18.46
N GLU A 188 0.82 9.38 19.25
CA GLU A 188 1.00 9.68 20.67
C GLU A 188 1.52 8.47 21.44
N GLY A 189 0.96 7.28 21.20
CA GLY A 189 1.45 6.05 21.81
C GLY A 189 2.88 5.69 21.42
N LYS A 190 3.35 6.09 20.22
CA LYS A 190 4.77 5.95 19.83
C LYS A 190 5.64 7.01 20.49
N ASP A 191 5.15 8.24 20.61
CA ASP A 191 5.85 9.33 21.26
C ASP A 191 6.08 9.03 22.74
N ASP A 192 5.04 8.55 23.45
CA ASP A 192 5.14 8.06 24.83
C ASP A 192 6.13 6.87 24.97
N LEU A 193 6.27 6.03 23.93
CA LEU A 193 7.30 4.97 23.92
C LEU A 193 8.72 5.54 23.80
N ASP A 194 8.90 6.56 22.96
CA ASP A 194 10.18 7.24 22.82
C ASP A 194 10.54 8.02 24.09
N ASP A 195 9.57 8.68 24.74
CA ASP A 195 9.72 9.30 26.05
C ASP A 195 10.16 8.28 27.12
N LEU A 196 9.47 7.15 27.23
CA LEU A 196 9.85 6.07 28.17
C LEU A 196 11.26 5.53 27.90
N ARG A 197 11.71 5.56 26.64
CA ARG A 197 13.06 5.16 26.24
C ARG A 197 14.09 6.24 26.57
N GLU A 198 13.79 7.52 26.34
CA GLU A 198 14.66 8.65 26.71
C GLU A 198 14.88 8.72 28.22
N MET A 199 13.83 8.46 29.00
CA MET A 199 13.88 8.37 30.46
C MET A 199 14.56 7.08 30.97
N ARG A 200 14.96 6.18 30.07
CA ARG A 200 15.59 4.87 30.34
C ARG A 200 14.72 3.92 31.16
N PHE A 201 13.39 4.03 31.04
CA PHE A 201 12.47 3.06 31.62
C PHE A 201 12.27 1.84 30.71
N ILE A 202 12.46 2.00 29.40
CA ILE A 202 12.41 0.94 28.39
C ILE A 202 13.72 0.88 27.59
N ASN A 203 14.15 -0.34 27.26
CA ASN A 203 15.24 -0.64 26.36
C ASN A 203 14.71 -0.98 24.97
N THR A 204 15.52 -0.75 23.93
CA THR A 204 15.18 -1.10 22.55
C THR A 204 16.30 -1.91 21.90
N ILE A 205 15.92 -2.96 21.19
CA ILE A 205 16.83 -3.75 20.34
C ILE A 205 16.40 -3.60 18.88
N LYS A 206 17.38 -3.58 17.98
CA LYS A 206 17.18 -3.59 16.53
C LYS A 206 17.87 -4.82 15.95
N LEU A 207 17.11 -5.65 15.26
CA LEU A 207 17.59 -6.90 14.65
C LEU A 207 17.26 -6.91 13.17
N SER A 208 18.14 -7.50 12.36
CA SER A 208 17.82 -7.82 10.97
C SER A 208 17.10 -9.16 10.90
N THR A 209 16.04 -9.24 10.09
CA THR A 209 15.37 -10.50 9.78
C THR A 209 16.17 -11.27 8.72
N VAL A 210 15.81 -12.54 8.53
CA VAL A 210 16.34 -13.38 7.44
C VAL A 210 16.07 -12.76 6.06
N ASP A 211 14.99 -11.99 5.95
CA ASP A 211 14.59 -11.30 4.72
C ASP A 211 15.21 -9.89 4.60
N HIS A 212 16.24 -9.58 5.39
CA HIS A 212 16.90 -8.27 5.44
C HIS A 212 16.02 -7.09 5.91
N GLY A 213 14.81 -7.37 6.39
CA GLY A 213 13.96 -6.39 7.07
C GLY A 213 14.51 -6.04 8.46
N LEU A 214 14.00 -4.94 9.04
CA LEU A 214 14.34 -4.51 10.39
C LEU A 214 13.22 -4.90 11.36
N VAL A 215 13.56 -5.55 12.47
CA VAL A 215 12.66 -5.79 13.59
C VAL A 215 13.15 -5.00 14.80
N ILE A 216 12.24 -4.19 15.33
CA ILE A 216 12.44 -3.46 16.58
C ILE A 216 11.74 -4.23 17.70
N GLY A 217 12.44 -4.44 18.81
CA GLY A 217 11.90 -5.01 20.04
C GLY A 217 12.05 -4.05 21.22
N TYR A 218 11.08 -4.06 22.13
CA TYR A 218 11.08 -3.27 23.36
C TYR A 218 11.17 -4.19 24.58
N GLN A 219 11.85 -3.73 25.61
CA GLN A 219 11.98 -4.45 26.88
C GLN A 219 11.92 -3.50 28.06
N VAL A 220 11.21 -3.88 29.12
CA VAL A 220 11.22 -3.11 30.37
C VAL A 220 12.61 -3.14 31.02
N SER A 221 13.12 -1.99 31.44
CA SER A 221 14.37 -1.92 32.19
C SER A 221 14.17 -2.22 33.68
N PHE A 222 15.25 -2.52 34.41
CA PHE A 222 15.20 -2.63 35.88
C PHE A 222 14.71 -1.33 36.54
N LYS A 223 15.03 -0.17 35.96
CA LYS A 223 14.55 1.14 36.43
C LYS A 223 13.04 1.26 36.25
N GLY A 224 12.53 0.87 35.08
CA GLY A 224 11.09 0.82 34.79
C GLY A 224 10.32 -0.09 35.73
N GLN A 225 10.86 -1.27 36.05
CA GLN A 225 10.24 -2.18 37.03
C GLN A 225 10.17 -1.58 38.45
N LYS A 226 11.22 -0.86 38.88
CA LYS A 226 11.20 -0.15 40.17
C LYS A 226 10.15 0.97 40.18
N LEU A 227 10.03 1.71 39.08
CA LEU A 227 9.00 2.75 38.94
C LEU A 227 7.60 2.17 39.05
N LEU A 228 7.31 1.09 38.33
CA LEU A 228 6.00 0.41 38.37
C LEU A 228 5.65 -0.01 39.81
N LYS A 229 6.58 -0.60 40.56
CA LYS A 229 6.35 -0.99 41.96
C LYS A 229 6.00 0.19 42.89
N ARG A 230 6.42 1.41 42.54
CA ARG A 230 6.24 2.60 43.38
C ARG A 230 5.03 3.44 42.98
N LYS A 231 4.77 3.61 41.68
CA LYS A 231 3.75 4.54 41.16
C LYS A 231 2.55 3.86 40.49
N LEU A 232 2.64 2.57 40.10
CA LEU A 232 1.51 1.89 39.45
C LEU A 232 0.36 1.70 40.46
N THR A 233 -0.81 2.20 40.12
CA THR A 233 -2.03 2.00 40.92
C THR A 233 -2.70 0.69 40.53
N GLN A 234 -3.34 0.02 41.50
CA GLN A 234 -4.11 -1.20 41.23
C GLN A 234 -5.17 -0.97 40.15
N SER A 235 -5.83 0.19 40.17
CA SER A 235 -6.82 0.55 39.15
C SER A 235 -6.22 0.62 37.73
N SER A 236 -5.00 1.13 37.56
CA SER A 236 -4.35 1.17 36.25
C SER A 236 -3.86 -0.22 35.82
N GLN A 237 -3.42 -1.03 36.79
CA GLN A 237 -3.05 -2.42 36.56
C GLN A 237 -4.25 -3.25 36.08
N ASP A 238 -5.38 -3.16 36.78
CA ASP A 238 -6.62 -3.87 36.44
C ASP A 238 -7.16 -3.42 35.08
N ALA A 239 -7.03 -2.13 34.75
CA ALA A 239 -7.42 -1.61 33.43
C ALA A 239 -6.60 -2.24 32.30
N VAL A 240 -5.27 -2.28 32.40
CA VAL A 240 -4.42 -2.94 31.37
C VAL A 240 -4.69 -4.44 31.30
N ASN A 241 -4.86 -5.08 32.46
CA ASN A 241 -5.16 -6.52 32.53
C ASN A 241 -6.49 -6.88 31.85
N SER A 242 -7.46 -5.96 31.79
CA SER A 242 -8.79 -6.22 31.25
C SER A 242 -8.80 -6.61 29.76
N PHE A 243 -7.81 -6.17 28.98
CA PHE A 243 -7.70 -6.48 27.55
C PHE A 243 -6.48 -7.34 27.20
N CYS A 244 -5.46 -7.42 28.08
CA CYS A 244 -4.28 -8.25 27.86
C CYS A 244 -4.37 -9.65 28.48
N LEU A 245 -5.26 -9.86 29.46
CA LEU A 245 -5.41 -11.13 30.16
C LEU A 245 -6.77 -11.76 29.88
N THR A 246 -6.81 -13.08 29.89
CA THR A 246 -8.07 -13.82 29.96
C THR A 246 -8.72 -13.67 31.34
N ALA A 247 -9.99 -14.07 31.46
CA ALA A 247 -10.69 -14.12 32.75
C ALA A 247 -9.97 -15.00 33.80
N ASP A 248 -9.20 -15.97 33.34
CA ASP A 248 -8.41 -16.89 34.18
C ASP A 248 -7.02 -16.33 34.53
N GLY A 249 -6.67 -15.13 34.02
CA GLY A 249 -5.41 -14.44 34.30
C GLY A 249 -4.26 -14.84 33.38
N GLU A 250 -4.52 -15.54 32.26
CA GLU A 250 -3.51 -15.90 31.28
C GLU A 250 -3.24 -14.76 30.29
N VAL A 251 -1.98 -14.53 29.92
CA VAL A 251 -1.60 -13.48 28.97
C VAL A 251 -2.02 -13.84 27.55
N LEU A 252 -2.66 -12.89 26.86
CA LEU A 252 -2.98 -12.97 25.45
C LEU A 252 -1.78 -12.55 24.61
N HIS A 253 -1.31 -13.43 23.74
CA HIS A 253 -0.22 -13.18 22.81
C HIS A 253 -0.76 -12.66 21.47
N VAL A 254 -0.01 -11.76 20.82
CA VAL A 254 -0.33 -11.25 19.49
C VAL A 254 0.33 -12.13 18.42
N GLY A 255 -0.47 -12.62 17.49
CA GLY A 255 -0.06 -13.38 16.32
C GLY A 255 -0.49 -12.72 15.03
N ILE A 256 0.07 -13.20 13.93
CA ILE A 256 -0.31 -12.79 12.58
C ILE A 256 -1.01 -13.97 11.92
N GLU A 257 -2.17 -13.72 11.33
CA GLU A 257 -2.94 -14.70 10.54
C GLU A 257 -3.35 -14.05 9.21
N GLY A 258 -2.77 -14.52 8.11
CA GLY A 258 -2.95 -13.90 6.79
C GLY A 258 -2.42 -12.46 6.77
N ARG A 259 -3.31 -11.50 6.48
CA ARG A 259 -3.04 -10.05 6.52
C ARG A 259 -3.57 -9.37 7.78
N GLY A 260 -4.06 -10.13 8.76
CA GLY A 260 -4.62 -9.62 10.02
C GLY A 260 -3.84 -10.06 11.25
N PHE A 261 -4.28 -9.56 12.40
CA PHE A 261 -3.71 -9.91 13.70
C PHE A 261 -4.72 -10.67 14.55
N ILE A 262 -4.22 -11.55 15.41
CA ILE A 262 -5.02 -12.33 16.34
C ILE A 262 -4.43 -12.25 17.75
N PHE A 263 -5.30 -12.23 18.75
CA PHE A 263 -4.95 -12.54 20.13
C PHE A 263 -5.16 -14.01 20.40
N TYR A 264 -4.21 -14.66 21.05
CA TYR A 264 -4.32 -16.08 21.38
C TYR A 264 -3.67 -16.40 22.74
N THR A 265 -4.23 -17.39 23.45
CA THR A 265 -3.60 -17.95 24.65
C THR A 265 -2.45 -18.89 24.26
N GLN A 266 -1.45 -19.06 25.13
CA GLN A 266 -0.26 -19.87 24.82
C GLN A 266 -0.59 -21.31 24.39
N ASP A 267 -1.66 -21.88 24.93
CA ASP A 267 -2.19 -23.22 24.61
C ASP A 267 -3.08 -23.25 23.35
N ARG A 268 -3.35 -22.09 22.73
CA ARG A 268 -4.23 -21.88 21.58
C ARG A 268 -5.68 -22.31 21.81
N SER A 269 -6.13 -22.45 23.07
CA SER A 269 -7.52 -22.78 23.38
C SER A 269 -8.48 -21.61 23.12
N TYR A 270 -7.98 -20.38 23.23
CA TYR A 270 -8.67 -19.16 22.90
C TYR A 270 -7.93 -18.40 21.80
N SER A 271 -8.68 -17.92 20.81
CA SER A 271 -8.18 -17.07 19.73
C SER A 271 -9.27 -16.12 19.26
N VAL A 272 -8.93 -14.83 19.12
CA VAL A 272 -9.86 -13.79 18.64
C VAL A 272 -9.12 -12.84 17.69
N PRO A 273 -9.72 -12.44 16.56
CA PRO A 273 -9.09 -11.46 15.67
C PRO A 273 -9.06 -10.07 16.29
N SER A 274 -7.97 -9.34 16.05
CA SER A 274 -7.85 -7.90 16.31
C SER A 274 -8.37 -7.12 15.11
N LYS A 275 -8.97 -5.97 15.38
CA LYS A 275 -9.49 -5.05 14.37
C LYS A 275 -8.50 -3.98 13.95
N VAL A 276 -7.23 -4.09 14.35
CA VAL A 276 -6.21 -3.07 14.06
C VAL A 276 -5.98 -2.83 12.57
N THR A 277 -6.24 -3.84 11.72
CA THR A 277 -6.15 -3.74 10.25
C THR A 277 -7.49 -3.40 9.59
N GLU A 278 -8.57 -3.29 10.38
CA GLU A 278 -9.86 -2.79 9.90
C GLU A 278 -9.84 -1.26 9.99
N THR A 279 -9.37 -0.63 8.92
CA THR A 279 -9.35 0.82 8.78
C THR A 279 -10.76 1.35 8.54
N GLU A 280 -10.95 2.62 8.85
CA GLU A 280 -12.26 3.27 8.82
C GLU A 280 -12.40 4.07 7.53
N ASP A 281 -13.55 3.91 6.88
CA ASP A 281 -13.85 4.60 5.64
C ASP A 281 -14.57 5.93 5.92
N VAL A 282 -14.28 6.93 5.08
CA VAL A 282 -14.88 8.27 5.19
C VAL A 282 -15.60 8.62 3.90
N SER A 283 -16.68 9.41 4.02
CA SER A 283 -17.37 9.96 2.87
C SER A 283 -16.67 11.23 2.41
N TYR A 284 -16.39 11.37 1.12
CA TYR A 284 -15.68 12.53 0.60
C TYR A 284 -16.03 12.84 -0.87
N VAL A 285 -15.73 14.07 -1.27
CA VAL A 285 -15.87 14.55 -2.63
C VAL A 285 -14.55 15.15 -3.07
N SER A 286 -14.09 14.71 -4.24
CA SER A 286 -12.84 15.18 -4.85
C SER A 286 -13.07 15.63 -6.29
N SER A 287 -12.20 16.52 -6.76
CA SER A 287 -12.11 16.94 -8.15
C SER A 287 -10.76 16.52 -8.74
N PRO A 288 -10.69 16.19 -10.05
CA PRO A 288 -9.42 15.83 -10.66
C PRO A 288 -8.47 17.05 -10.65
N TYR A 289 -7.21 16.81 -10.30
CA TYR A 289 -6.19 17.85 -10.27
C TYR A 289 -4.93 17.36 -10.97
N LEU A 290 -4.26 18.24 -11.71
CA LEU A 290 -2.90 18.04 -12.21
C LEU A 290 -2.19 19.40 -12.16
N PRO A 291 -0.95 19.47 -11.65
CA PRO A 291 -0.15 20.69 -11.65
C PRO A 291 0.02 21.28 -13.05
N ASP A 292 -0.06 22.61 -13.16
CA ASP A 292 0.07 23.31 -14.45
C ASP A 292 1.41 23.02 -15.16
N CYS A 293 2.47 22.72 -14.40
CA CYS A 293 3.77 22.35 -14.98
C CYS A 293 3.76 21.01 -15.75
N LEU A 294 2.78 20.16 -15.50
CA LEU A 294 2.54 18.90 -16.22
C LEU A 294 1.52 19.07 -17.34
N ARG A 295 0.96 20.27 -17.50
CA ARG A 295 -0.10 20.56 -18.45
C ARG A 295 0.36 21.56 -19.50
N ARG A 296 0.00 21.33 -20.77
CA ARG A 296 0.33 22.25 -21.87
C ARG A 296 -0.78 23.27 -22.17
N GLY A 297 -1.68 23.52 -21.21
CA GLY A 297 -2.79 24.47 -21.36
C GLY A 297 -3.93 23.94 -22.25
N GLY A 298 -4.09 22.62 -22.34
CA GLY A 298 -5.15 21.96 -23.08
C GLY A 298 -6.55 22.08 -22.44
N ARG A 299 -7.35 21.01 -22.54
CA ARG A 299 -8.74 20.98 -22.07
C ARG A 299 -8.84 21.20 -20.56
N GLY A 300 -9.67 22.11 -20.07
CA GLY A 300 -9.88 22.30 -18.63
C GLY A 300 -10.33 21.03 -17.90
N MET A 301 -9.95 20.93 -16.62
CA MET A 301 -10.37 19.82 -15.75
C MET A 301 -11.82 20.01 -15.28
N THR A 302 -12.51 18.92 -14.98
CA THR A 302 -13.83 18.96 -14.32
C THR A 302 -13.71 19.37 -12.86
N SER A 303 -14.84 19.74 -12.25
CA SER A 303 -14.92 20.06 -10.83
C SER A 303 -16.23 19.56 -10.24
N ASN A 304 -16.11 18.90 -9.09
CA ASN A 304 -17.18 18.37 -8.28
C ASN A 304 -17.50 19.27 -7.07
N ALA A 305 -16.99 20.50 -7.01
CA ALA A 305 -17.28 21.44 -5.91
C ALA A 305 -18.79 21.62 -5.66
N HIS A 306 -19.61 21.56 -6.70
CA HIS A 306 -21.06 21.64 -6.60
C HIS A 306 -21.72 20.45 -5.88
N ARG A 307 -21.01 19.31 -5.78
CA ARG A 307 -21.44 18.07 -5.12
C ARG A 307 -20.86 17.92 -3.72
N ALA A 308 -20.04 18.87 -3.25
CA ALA A 308 -19.37 18.78 -1.95
C ALA A 308 -20.33 18.49 -0.78
N TYR A 309 -21.59 18.93 -0.86
CA TYR A 309 -22.59 18.65 0.16
C TYR A 309 -22.96 17.16 0.29
N GLU A 310 -22.63 16.31 -0.70
CA GLU A 310 -22.95 14.89 -0.71
C GLU A 310 -22.14 14.12 0.35
N SER A 311 -20.90 14.55 0.67
CA SER A 311 -20.09 13.88 1.70
C SER A 311 -20.70 13.96 3.09
N ALA A 312 -21.36 15.08 3.40
CA ALA A 312 -22.00 15.31 4.70
C ALA A 312 -23.26 14.45 4.92
N ALA A 313 -23.82 13.88 3.84
CA ALA A 313 -24.95 12.96 3.92
C ALA A 313 -24.50 11.51 4.19
N GLY A 314 -23.22 11.22 4.00
CA GLY A 314 -22.63 9.92 4.27
C GLY A 314 -22.48 9.64 5.76
N LYS A 315 -22.49 8.36 6.12
CA LYS A 315 -22.12 7.89 7.46
C LYS A 315 -20.59 7.70 7.51
N SER A 316 -20.04 7.82 8.71
CA SER A 316 -18.66 7.39 9.03
C SER A 316 -18.71 6.20 9.97
N ASP A 317 -17.76 5.29 9.81
CA ASP A 317 -17.55 4.16 10.72
C ASP A 317 -16.42 4.39 11.72
N ILE A 318 -16.07 5.66 11.95
CA ILE A 318 -15.06 6.07 12.92
C ILE A 318 -15.50 5.69 14.34
N LYS A 319 -14.62 5.01 15.07
CA LYS A 319 -14.90 4.44 16.41
C LYS A 319 -14.38 5.29 17.55
N ASP A 320 -13.54 6.30 17.27
CA ASP A 320 -12.85 7.11 18.27
C ASP A 320 -13.38 8.56 18.36
N GLU A 321 -13.13 9.22 19.49
CA GLU A 321 -13.25 10.66 19.67
C GLU A 321 -11.88 11.31 19.44
N TYR A 322 -11.60 11.72 18.19
CA TYR A 322 -10.33 12.34 17.81
C TYR A 322 -10.32 13.86 18.09
N ASN A 323 -9.12 14.41 18.31
CA ASN A 323 -8.91 15.82 18.62
C ASN A 323 -8.28 16.55 17.45
N GLU A 324 -9.09 17.31 16.71
CA GLU A 324 -8.59 18.12 15.59
C GLU A 324 -7.80 19.33 16.12
N VAL A 325 -6.48 19.31 15.96
CA VAL A 325 -5.61 20.41 16.38
C VAL A 325 -5.21 21.28 15.18
N ILE A 326 -5.12 20.68 13.98
CA ILE A 326 -4.72 21.32 12.73
C ILE A 326 -5.79 21.10 11.68
N SER A 327 -6.20 22.20 11.03
CA SER A 327 -7.02 22.13 9.83
C SER A 327 -6.35 22.77 8.62
N LEU A 328 -6.54 22.14 7.46
CA LEU A 328 -6.00 22.55 6.18
C LEU A 328 -7.11 23.11 5.28
N GLY A 329 -6.79 24.16 4.54
CA GLY A 329 -7.68 24.76 3.53
C GLY A 329 -7.16 24.54 2.12
N GLU A 330 -8.09 24.30 1.18
CA GLU A 330 -7.83 24.12 -0.24
C GLU A 330 -6.76 23.03 -0.50
N VAL A 331 -7.03 21.83 0.02
CA VAL A 331 -6.11 20.69 -0.01
C VAL A 331 -6.05 20.05 -1.40
N ARG A 332 -4.83 19.77 -1.86
CA ARG A 332 -4.54 19.00 -3.08
C ARG A 332 -3.60 17.87 -2.72
N VAL A 333 -4.02 16.66 -3.06
CA VAL A 333 -3.25 15.44 -2.83
C VAL A 333 -2.62 15.03 -4.15
N LEU A 334 -1.34 14.69 -4.11
CA LEU A 334 -0.60 14.11 -5.21
C LEU A 334 0.06 12.82 -4.76
N ILE A 335 -0.12 11.76 -5.53
CA ILE A 335 0.40 10.43 -5.25
C ILE A 335 1.23 10.00 -6.45
N GLY A 336 2.54 9.85 -6.24
CA GLY A 336 3.47 9.35 -7.23
C GLY A 336 3.75 7.87 -7.02
N GLU A 337 3.73 7.09 -8.08
CA GLU A 337 4.23 5.71 -8.08
C GLU A 337 5.10 5.44 -9.32
N TRP A 338 5.85 4.36 -9.26
CA TRP A 338 6.58 3.85 -10.42
C TRP A 338 5.92 2.58 -10.95
N VAL A 339 5.67 2.56 -12.26
CA VAL A 339 5.13 1.41 -13.00
C VAL A 339 6.06 1.15 -14.18
N PRO A 340 6.33 -0.11 -14.57
CA PRO A 340 7.24 -0.43 -15.67
C PRO A 340 6.66 -0.02 -17.03
N PHE A 341 6.72 1.28 -17.34
CA PHE A 341 6.48 1.82 -18.67
C PHE A 341 7.81 1.97 -19.43
N GLY A 342 7.65 1.94 -20.74
CA GLY A 342 8.63 2.32 -21.74
C GLY A 342 7.85 2.77 -22.98
N ASP A 343 8.53 3.19 -24.03
CA ASP A 343 7.90 3.77 -25.23
C ASP A 343 6.79 2.86 -25.80
N ASN A 344 7.05 1.55 -25.88
CA ASN A 344 6.08 0.58 -26.39
C ASN A 344 4.87 0.39 -25.45
N SER A 345 5.13 0.32 -24.15
CA SER A 345 4.05 0.14 -23.15
C SER A 345 3.17 1.39 -23.08
N LEU A 346 3.75 2.59 -23.22
CA LEU A 346 2.99 3.83 -23.28
C LEU A 346 2.19 3.94 -24.58
N ALA A 347 2.79 3.60 -25.72
CA ALA A 347 2.08 3.58 -27.00
C ALA A 347 0.89 2.62 -26.97
N SER A 348 1.07 1.43 -26.39
CA SER A 348 -0.02 0.47 -26.18
C SER A 348 -1.11 1.01 -25.26
N LEU A 349 -0.73 1.72 -24.18
CA LEU A 349 -1.71 2.39 -23.31
C LEU A 349 -2.49 3.47 -24.09
N MET A 350 -1.83 4.28 -24.90
CA MET A 350 -2.49 5.32 -25.70
C MET A 350 -3.45 4.74 -26.75
N GLU A 351 -3.10 3.60 -27.34
CA GLU A 351 -3.97 2.86 -28.24
C GLU A 351 -5.20 2.32 -27.48
N LYS A 352 -5.01 1.71 -26.31
CA LYS A 352 -6.10 1.26 -25.43
C LYS A 352 -7.04 2.39 -25.02
N LEU A 353 -6.49 3.56 -24.70
CA LEU A 353 -7.26 4.75 -24.34
C LEU A 353 -7.95 5.40 -25.56
N GLY A 354 -7.61 4.97 -26.77
CA GLY A 354 -8.12 5.56 -28.00
C GLY A 354 -7.64 7.00 -28.21
N CYS A 355 -6.42 7.35 -27.77
CA CYS A 355 -5.90 8.73 -27.87
C CYS A 355 -5.96 9.29 -29.30
N GLN A 356 -5.72 8.45 -30.31
CA GLN A 356 -5.78 8.85 -31.73
C GLN A 356 -7.14 8.60 -32.39
N ASP A 357 -8.08 7.98 -31.66
CA ASP A 357 -9.38 7.61 -32.20
C ASP A 357 -10.35 8.79 -32.20
N ARG A 358 -11.42 8.65 -32.99
CA ARG A 358 -12.51 9.62 -33.01
C ARG A 358 -13.26 9.67 -31.69
N VAL A 359 -13.36 8.54 -30.99
CA VAL A 359 -13.99 8.41 -29.68
C VAL A 359 -12.87 8.10 -28.70
N GLN A 360 -12.56 9.09 -27.87
CA GLN A 360 -11.46 9.06 -26.91
C GLN A 360 -11.96 8.68 -25.52
N GLY A 361 -11.17 7.87 -24.80
CA GLY A 361 -11.51 7.40 -23.46
C GLY A 361 -12.62 6.35 -23.46
N GLY A 362 -13.36 6.26 -22.36
CA GLY A 362 -14.41 5.25 -22.19
C GLY A 362 -14.37 4.62 -20.80
N PHE A 363 -15.05 3.48 -20.64
CA PHE A 363 -15.04 2.71 -19.40
C PHE A 363 -14.01 1.58 -19.49
N PHE A 364 -13.22 1.43 -18.43
CA PHE A 364 -12.19 0.41 -18.30
C PHE A 364 -12.47 -0.47 -17.08
N SER A 365 -12.09 -1.74 -17.18
CA SER A 365 -12.20 -2.74 -16.12
C SER A 365 -10.89 -3.53 -16.04
N ASP A 366 -10.56 -4.00 -14.85
CA ASP A 366 -9.48 -4.92 -14.57
C ASP A 366 -9.79 -6.38 -14.94
N VAL A 367 -11.07 -6.70 -15.21
CA VAL A 367 -11.53 -8.05 -15.54
C VAL A 367 -10.99 -8.52 -16.89
N ILE A 368 -10.41 -9.72 -16.90
CA ILE A 368 -9.94 -10.40 -18.12
C ILE A 368 -11.11 -11.17 -18.75
N ASP A 369 -11.45 -10.81 -19.98
CA ASP A 369 -12.42 -11.57 -20.77
C ASP A 369 -11.86 -12.94 -21.15
N SER A 370 -12.40 -13.98 -20.51
CA SER A 370 -12.02 -15.38 -20.77
C SER A 370 -12.71 -15.97 -22.00
N PHE A 371 -13.75 -15.31 -22.52
CA PHE A 371 -14.60 -15.81 -23.60
C PHE A 371 -14.82 -14.75 -24.70
N PRO A 372 -13.74 -14.26 -25.34
CA PRO A 372 -13.79 -13.13 -26.30
C PRO A 372 -14.57 -13.40 -27.59
N MET A 373 -15.02 -14.64 -27.79
CA MET A 373 -15.80 -15.05 -28.97
C MET A 373 -17.30 -15.09 -28.71
N GLU A 374 -17.75 -14.83 -27.47
CA GLU A 374 -19.17 -14.79 -27.12
C GLU A 374 -19.82 -13.46 -27.53
N GLU A 375 -21.15 -13.47 -27.74
CA GLU A 375 -21.90 -12.29 -28.21
C GLU A 375 -21.98 -11.19 -27.14
N ARG A 376 -22.00 -11.58 -25.86
CA ARG A 376 -22.24 -10.67 -24.74
C ARG A 376 -21.02 -10.62 -23.83
N LEU A 377 -20.66 -9.41 -23.45
CA LEU A 377 -19.68 -9.13 -22.41
C LEU A 377 -20.45 -8.69 -21.16
N GLU A 378 -20.28 -9.44 -20.06
CA GLU A 378 -20.83 -9.09 -18.76
C GLU A 378 -19.69 -8.61 -17.87
N THR A 379 -19.78 -7.37 -17.38
CA THR A 379 -18.78 -6.79 -16.48
C THR A 379 -19.42 -6.50 -15.12
N PRO A 380 -18.71 -6.75 -14.01
CA PRO A 380 -19.18 -6.34 -12.69
C PRO A 380 -19.28 -4.80 -12.60
N PRO A 381 -20.05 -4.26 -11.63
CA PRO A 381 -19.95 -2.86 -11.23
C PRO A 381 -18.52 -2.52 -10.83
N GLY A 382 -18.11 -1.25 -10.92
CA GLY A 382 -16.71 -0.87 -10.67
C GLY A 382 -15.91 -0.43 -11.89
N LEU A 383 -16.56 0.20 -12.87
CA LEU A 383 -15.86 0.66 -14.06
C LEU A 383 -15.13 1.98 -13.80
N THR A 384 -13.91 2.10 -14.32
CA THR A 384 -13.17 3.37 -14.32
C THR A 384 -13.48 4.12 -15.60
N GLY A 385 -14.15 5.27 -15.48
CA GLY A 385 -14.39 6.18 -16.60
C GLY A 385 -13.15 7.01 -16.89
N VAL A 386 -12.64 6.98 -18.11
CA VAL A 386 -11.44 7.77 -18.49
C VAL A 386 -11.81 8.84 -19.50
N ARG A 387 -11.36 10.07 -19.23
CA ARG A 387 -11.47 11.21 -20.13
C ARG A 387 -10.11 11.82 -20.40
N ILE A 388 -9.65 11.71 -21.63
CA ILE A 388 -8.34 12.23 -22.05
C ILE A 388 -8.33 13.77 -22.00
N LEU A 389 -7.28 14.32 -21.41
CA LEU A 389 -7.01 15.76 -21.32
C LEU A 389 -6.04 16.20 -22.41
N GLU A 390 -4.89 15.54 -22.49
CA GLU A 390 -3.84 15.80 -23.48
C GLU A 390 -2.84 14.64 -23.52
N PHE A 391 -2.10 14.49 -24.60
CA PHE A 391 -1.08 13.46 -24.72
C PHE A 391 0.02 13.88 -25.71
N ASP A 392 1.17 13.25 -25.56
CA ASP A 392 2.31 13.32 -26.46
C ASP A 392 2.75 11.88 -26.73
N LEU A 393 2.65 11.46 -27.99
CA LEU A 393 2.76 10.06 -28.43
C LEU A 393 4.02 9.32 -27.94
N LEU A 394 5.06 10.07 -27.60
CA LEU A 394 6.35 9.52 -27.19
C LEU A 394 6.73 9.83 -25.75
N ASN A 395 5.95 10.64 -25.03
CA ASN A 395 6.40 11.18 -23.75
C ASN A 395 5.40 10.95 -22.62
N PHE A 396 4.12 11.28 -22.81
CA PHE A 396 3.15 11.19 -21.72
C PHE A 396 1.69 11.18 -22.18
N VAL A 397 0.80 10.76 -21.29
CA VAL A 397 -0.65 10.93 -21.41
C VAL A 397 -1.21 11.50 -20.11
N ASN A 398 -2.08 12.50 -20.24
CA ASN A 398 -2.84 13.12 -19.16
C ASN A 398 -4.33 12.82 -19.36
N PHE A 399 -5.00 12.33 -18.32
CA PHE A 399 -6.43 12.03 -18.35
C PHE A 399 -7.07 12.21 -16.98
N GLU A 400 -8.39 12.35 -16.97
CA GLU A 400 -9.21 12.25 -15.77
C GLU A 400 -9.68 10.81 -15.64
N ALA A 401 -9.62 10.25 -14.44
CA ALA A 401 -10.23 8.97 -14.09
C ALA A 401 -11.39 9.21 -13.11
N ASP A 402 -12.53 8.60 -13.40
CA ASP A 402 -13.78 8.70 -12.67
C ASP A 402 -14.14 7.31 -12.13
N ILE A 403 -14.02 7.15 -10.81
CA ILE A 403 -14.11 5.84 -10.18
C ILE A 403 -15.55 5.56 -9.75
N HIS A 404 -16.07 4.41 -10.16
CA HIS A 404 -17.41 3.96 -9.82
C HIS A 404 -17.37 2.60 -9.12
N PHE A 405 -16.46 2.43 -8.16
CA PHE A 405 -16.42 1.24 -7.32
C PHE A 405 -17.66 1.17 -6.41
N ALA A 406 -17.95 -0.03 -5.94
CA ALA A 406 -19.08 -0.27 -5.06
C ALA A 406 -18.61 -0.03 -3.63
N GLU A 407 -19.14 1.02 -3.00
CA GLU A 407 -18.86 1.36 -1.60
C GLU A 407 -19.83 0.70 -0.63
N ASP A 408 -19.44 0.67 0.64
CA ASP A 408 -20.26 0.16 1.74
C ASP A 408 -21.53 0.98 1.97
N GLU A 409 -22.53 0.36 2.60
CA GLU A 409 -23.88 0.93 2.73
C GLU A 409 -23.88 2.21 3.58
N GLY A 410 -24.02 3.36 2.91
CA GLY A 410 -24.11 4.67 3.55
C GLY A 410 -22.86 5.52 3.40
N ILE A 411 -21.81 5.03 2.75
CA ILE A 411 -20.61 5.79 2.42
C ILE A 411 -20.81 6.44 1.05
N VAL A 412 -20.50 7.73 0.95
CA VAL A 412 -20.59 8.50 -0.29
C VAL A 412 -19.21 8.97 -0.69
N GLN A 413 -18.66 8.36 -1.74
CA GLN A 413 -17.38 8.74 -2.32
C GLN A 413 -17.57 9.21 -3.75
N VAL A 414 -17.26 10.48 -4.00
CA VAL A 414 -17.20 11.05 -5.34
C VAL A 414 -15.74 11.25 -5.69
N GLU A 415 -15.18 10.25 -6.36
CA GLU A 415 -13.75 10.13 -6.55
C GLU A 415 -13.32 10.37 -8.00
N ASN A 416 -12.62 11.48 -8.22
CA ASN A 416 -12.09 11.84 -9.53
C ASN A 416 -10.61 12.22 -9.45
N PHE A 417 -9.80 11.50 -10.22
CA PHE A 417 -8.36 11.72 -10.31
C PHE A 417 -7.97 12.43 -11.59
N GLY A 418 -7.00 13.32 -11.49
CA GLY A 418 -6.13 13.66 -12.62
C GLY A 418 -4.94 12.72 -12.63
N THR A 419 -4.70 12.06 -13.76
CA THR A 419 -3.63 11.07 -13.91
C THR A 419 -2.66 11.51 -15.00
N HIS A 420 -1.37 11.49 -14.67
CA HIS A 420 -0.26 11.71 -15.59
C HIS A 420 0.60 10.45 -15.66
N VAL A 421 0.73 9.87 -16.85
CA VAL A 421 1.61 8.71 -17.09
C VAL A 421 2.71 9.13 -18.05
N ARG A 422 3.97 8.89 -17.69
CA ARG A 422 5.15 9.21 -18.49
C ARG A 422 5.88 7.95 -18.96
N THR A 423 6.64 8.05 -20.05
CA THR A 423 7.38 6.92 -20.65
C THR A 423 8.39 6.26 -19.74
N ASP A 424 8.98 6.98 -18.79
CA ASP A 424 9.98 6.46 -17.86
C ASP A 424 9.39 5.67 -16.67
N GLY A 425 8.07 5.49 -16.66
CA GLY A 425 7.38 4.78 -15.60
C GLY A 425 6.87 5.65 -14.47
N PHE A 426 7.12 6.95 -14.50
CA PHE A 426 6.54 7.87 -13.54
C PHE A 426 5.03 8.01 -13.78
N VAL A 427 4.25 7.63 -12.76
CA VAL A 427 2.80 7.82 -12.73
C VAL A 427 2.45 8.73 -11.57
N LEU A 428 1.66 9.76 -11.84
CA LEU A 428 1.15 10.70 -10.85
C LEU A 428 -0.36 10.69 -10.89
N TYR A 429 -0.98 10.46 -9.74
CA TYR A 429 -2.40 10.71 -9.50
C TYR A 429 -2.50 11.96 -8.66
N ALA A 430 -3.47 12.81 -8.96
CA ALA A 430 -3.69 13.99 -8.16
C ALA A 430 -5.16 14.38 -8.13
N MET A 431 -5.59 14.89 -6.98
CA MET A 431 -6.95 15.33 -6.75
C MET A 431 -6.97 16.55 -5.85
N LYS A 432 -8.00 17.38 -6.01
CA LYS A 432 -8.37 18.43 -5.07
C LYS A 432 -9.46 17.89 -4.17
N ILE A 433 -9.30 18.05 -2.86
CA ILE A 433 -10.34 17.71 -1.88
C ILE A 433 -11.37 18.85 -1.84
N GLU A 434 -12.63 18.54 -2.11
CA GLU A 434 -13.73 19.50 -2.08
C GLU A 434 -14.49 19.44 -0.74
N ALA A 435 -14.60 18.26 -0.16
CA ALA A 435 -15.13 18.04 1.18
C ALA A 435 -14.80 16.63 1.69
N ILE A 436 -14.70 16.47 3.01
CA ILE A 436 -14.65 15.17 3.70
C ILE A 436 -15.68 15.25 4.84
N MET A 437 -16.60 14.30 4.93
CA MET A 437 -17.70 14.34 5.90
C MET A 437 -18.42 15.69 5.87
N ASP A 438 -18.59 16.35 7.01
CA ASP A 438 -19.16 17.70 7.17
C ASP A 438 -18.14 18.84 7.02
N HIS A 439 -16.87 18.51 6.75
CA HIS A 439 -15.78 19.45 6.53
C HIS A 439 -15.71 19.87 5.06
N GLY A 440 -15.90 21.17 4.80
CA GLY A 440 -15.69 21.73 3.46
C GLY A 440 -14.21 21.90 3.11
N ALA A 441 -13.93 22.23 1.84
CA ALA A 441 -12.57 22.41 1.31
C ALA A 441 -11.67 23.35 2.13
N ASP A 442 -12.23 24.34 2.84
CA ASP A 442 -11.49 25.32 3.63
C ASP A 442 -11.11 24.83 5.04
N ASN A 443 -11.62 23.68 5.49
CA ASN A 443 -11.45 23.19 6.87
C ASN A 443 -11.32 21.67 6.93
N VAL A 444 -10.34 21.10 6.24
CA VAL A 444 -10.06 19.66 6.23
C VAL A 444 -9.20 19.28 7.43
N SER A 445 -9.69 18.36 8.27
CA SER A 445 -8.92 17.76 9.36
C SER A 445 -7.86 16.77 8.84
N LEU A 446 -6.72 16.69 9.51
CA LEU A 446 -5.65 15.74 9.17
C LEU A 446 -6.06 14.29 9.47
N ASP A 447 -6.84 14.05 10.53
CA ASP A 447 -7.36 12.72 10.87
C ASP A 447 -8.31 12.15 9.80
N LEU A 448 -9.16 13.02 9.26
CA LEU A 448 -10.05 12.67 8.16
C LEU A 448 -9.26 12.48 6.87
N LEU A 449 -8.23 13.30 6.65
CA LEU A 449 -7.37 13.18 5.49
C LEU A 449 -6.56 11.88 5.51
N SER A 450 -6.03 11.44 6.65
CA SER A 450 -5.26 10.20 6.75
C SER A 450 -6.10 8.97 6.40
N ARG A 451 -7.39 8.96 6.77
CA ARG A 451 -8.36 7.91 6.41
C ARG A 451 -8.64 7.91 4.90
N LEU A 452 -8.94 9.09 4.34
CA LEU A 452 -9.09 9.26 2.89
C LEU A 452 -7.84 8.82 2.11
N MET A 453 -6.64 9.11 2.62
CA MET A 453 -5.39 8.77 1.94
C MET A 453 -5.17 7.27 1.74
N MET A 454 -5.79 6.42 2.57
CA MET A 454 -5.75 4.98 2.37
C MET A 454 -6.56 4.56 1.14
N ASP A 455 -7.81 5.03 1.04
CA ASP A 455 -8.70 4.77 -0.09
C ASP A 455 -8.05 5.22 -1.39
N VAL A 456 -7.59 6.47 -1.40
CA VAL A 456 -6.93 7.07 -2.57
C VAL A 456 -5.68 6.28 -2.98
N GLN A 457 -4.92 5.72 -2.03
CA GLN A 457 -3.78 4.84 -2.36
C GLN A 457 -4.23 3.49 -2.93
N ASN A 458 -5.28 2.87 -2.39
CA ASN A 458 -5.80 1.59 -2.87
C ASN A 458 -6.47 1.74 -4.25
N ASP A 459 -7.26 2.79 -4.46
CA ASP A 459 -7.99 3.00 -5.69
C ASP A 459 -7.10 3.50 -6.82
N SER A 460 -6.09 4.34 -6.53
CA SER A 460 -5.06 4.64 -7.54
C SER A 460 -4.29 3.40 -7.99
N THR A 461 -4.11 2.40 -7.11
CA THR A 461 -3.52 1.09 -7.52
C THR A 461 -4.45 0.40 -8.50
N ARG A 462 -5.76 0.37 -8.24
CA ARG A 462 -6.77 -0.25 -9.11
C ARG A 462 -6.89 0.46 -10.46
N ILE A 463 -6.84 1.79 -10.49
CA ILE A 463 -6.87 2.58 -11.74
C ILE A 463 -5.80 2.08 -12.70
N ILE A 464 -4.54 2.11 -12.29
CA ILE A 464 -3.46 1.76 -13.22
C ILE A 464 -3.42 0.27 -13.50
N ASP A 465 -3.85 -0.57 -12.54
CA ASP A 465 -3.92 -2.01 -12.75
C ASP A 465 -4.91 -2.38 -13.87
N SER A 466 -6.00 -1.63 -14.00
CA SER A 466 -6.97 -1.77 -15.11
C SER A 466 -6.40 -1.34 -16.48
N LEU A 467 -5.37 -0.49 -16.48
CA LEU A 467 -4.81 0.12 -17.69
C LEU A 467 -3.55 -0.61 -18.20
N VAL A 468 -2.75 -1.19 -17.31
CA VAL A 468 -1.52 -1.90 -17.68
C VAL A 468 -1.79 -3.24 -18.36
N SER A 469 -0.77 -3.78 -19.02
CA SER A 469 -0.79 -5.12 -19.61
C SER A 469 -0.52 -6.21 -18.59
N GLU A 470 -0.92 -7.45 -18.91
CA GLU A 470 -0.64 -8.62 -18.07
C GLU A 470 0.86 -8.85 -17.84
N TYR A 471 1.68 -8.57 -18.85
CA TYR A 471 3.13 -8.63 -18.74
C TYR A 471 3.66 -7.64 -17.68
N GLN A 472 3.15 -6.41 -17.66
CA GLN A 472 3.53 -5.41 -16.66
C GLN A 472 3.06 -5.82 -15.25
N ARG A 473 1.87 -6.42 -15.12
CA ARG A 473 1.39 -6.97 -13.83
C ARG A 473 2.32 -8.05 -13.30
N SER A 474 2.72 -9.00 -14.16
CA SER A 474 3.69 -10.04 -13.80
C SER A 474 5.04 -9.44 -13.37
N MET A 475 5.50 -8.37 -14.02
CA MET A 475 6.73 -7.68 -13.63
C MET A 475 6.59 -6.98 -12.27
N LEU A 476 5.44 -6.34 -12.02
CA LEU A 476 5.12 -5.74 -10.72
C LEU A 476 5.07 -6.80 -9.61
N ASP A 477 4.49 -7.96 -9.85
CA ASP A 477 4.47 -9.06 -8.87
C ASP A 477 5.89 -9.52 -8.51
N VAL A 478 6.81 -9.55 -9.47
CA VAL A 478 8.21 -9.89 -9.18
C VAL A 478 8.90 -8.78 -8.36
N VAL A 479 8.66 -7.50 -8.69
CA VAL A 479 9.26 -6.36 -7.97
C VAL A 479 8.73 -6.25 -6.54
N PHE A 480 7.44 -6.53 -6.34
CA PHE A 480 6.76 -6.41 -5.05
C PHE A 480 6.53 -7.77 -4.36
N TYR A 481 7.27 -8.82 -4.72
CA TYR A 481 7.21 -10.14 -4.09
C TYR A 481 5.79 -10.73 -3.96
N GLY A 482 4.94 -10.53 -4.97
CA GLY A 482 3.54 -10.96 -4.99
C GLY A 482 2.57 -10.04 -4.24
N ASP A 483 3.04 -8.88 -3.76
CA ASP A 483 2.26 -7.85 -3.08
C ASP A 483 2.06 -6.61 -3.96
N ARG A 484 1.74 -6.81 -5.26
CA ARG A 484 1.52 -5.71 -6.21
C ARG A 484 0.34 -4.81 -5.87
N SER A 485 -0.53 -5.21 -4.93
CA SER A 485 -1.65 -4.38 -4.47
C SER A 485 -1.19 -3.31 -3.48
N SER A 486 -0.08 -3.56 -2.76
CA SER A 486 0.42 -2.68 -1.69
C SER A 486 1.73 -1.99 -2.12
N ARG A 487 1.74 -1.41 -3.33
CA ARG A 487 2.93 -0.77 -3.90
C ARG A 487 3.35 0.46 -3.13
N ASP A 488 4.65 0.75 -3.19
CA ASP A 488 5.21 1.96 -2.60
C ASP A 488 4.81 3.20 -3.40
N LYS A 489 4.27 4.18 -2.67
CA LYS A 489 3.75 5.43 -3.22
C LYS A 489 4.29 6.61 -2.42
N PHE A 490 4.58 7.69 -3.13
CA PHE A 490 5.01 8.94 -2.54
C PHE A 490 3.84 9.89 -2.48
N ASN A 491 3.48 10.30 -1.28
CA ASN A 491 2.40 11.27 -1.06
C ASN A 491 2.98 12.67 -0.93
N VAL A 492 2.36 13.62 -1.63
CA VAL A 492 2.62 15.05 -1.51
C VAL A 492 1.29 15.73 -1.28
N ILE A 493 1.13 16.31 -0.10
CA ILE A 493 -0.06 17.08 0.27
C ILE A 493 0.30 18.56 0.14
N LEU A 494 -0.48 19.28 -0.65
CA LEU A 494 -0.38 20.72 -0.81
C LEU A 494 -1.63 21.36 -0.22
N SER A 495 -1.46 22.48 0.47
CA SER A 495 -2.57 23.26 1.01
C SER A 495 -2.26 24.74 0.89
N GLU A 496 -3.29 25.56 0.67
CA GLU A 496 -3.14 27.02 0.59
C GLU A 496 -3.18 27.67 1.98
N MET A 497 -3.78 27.00 2.97
CA MET A 497 -4.00 27.53 4.31
C MET A 497 -3.81 26.44 5.37
N ILE A 498 -3.15 26.78 6.48
CA ILE A 498 -3.06 25.92 7.67
C ILE A 498 -3.53 26.71 8.89
N ASN A 499 -4.39 26.10 9.70
CA ASN A 499 -4.94 26.69 10.90
C ASN A 499 -4.64 25.78 12.10
N PRO A 500 -4.18 26.32 13.24
CA PRO A 500 -3.79 27.71 13.46
C PRO A 500 -2.45 28.02 12.78
N LYS A 501 -2.34 29.14 12.03
CA LYS A 501 -1.11 29.50 11.32
C LYS A 501 0.01 29.92 12.27
N MET A 502 1.07 29.13 12.36
CA MET A 502 2.23 29.41 13.20
C MET A 502 3.58 29.16 12.48
N SER A 503 4.69 29.40 13.17
CA SER A 503 6.03 29.12 12.65
C SER A 503 6.31 27.62 12.60
N ALA A 504 7.10 27.17 11.62
CA ALA A 504 7.45 25.76 11.44
C ALA A 504 8.03 25.10 12.71
N GLU A 505 8.80 25.83 13.51
CA GLU A 505 9.36 25.33 14.78
C GLU A 505 8.30 24.95 15.81
N LEU A 506 7.12 25.59 15.79
CA LEU A 506 6.02 25.29 16.71
C LEU A 506 5.16 24.11 16.25
N TYR A 507 5.30 23.68 14.99
CA TYR A 507 4.70 22.44 14.50
C TYR A 507 5.60 21.22 14.70
N LEU A 508 6.88 21.43 15.06
CA LEU A 508 7.90 20.40 15.20
C LEU A 508 8.48 20.41 16.62
N ASP A 509 7.60 20.59 17.60
CA ASP A 509 7.92 20.76 19.01
C ASP A 509 7.78 19.47 19.83
N ALA A 510 7.60 18.32 19.17
CA ALA A 510 7.23 17.03 19.75
C ALA A 510 5.93 17.08 20.58
N GLY A 511 5.05 18.04 20.32
CA GLY A 511 3.73 18.12 20.93
C GLY A 511 2.62 17.55 20.04
N GLU A 512 1.37 17.87 20.41
CA GLU A 512 0.15 17.45 19.70
C GLU A 512 0.18 17.81 18.20
N HIS A 513 0.68 19.01 17.87
CA HIS A 513 0.82 19.47 16.48
C HIS A 513 1.75 18.60 15.63
N GLU A 514 2.88 18.14 16.21
CA GLU A 514 3.82 17.28 15.49
C GLU A 514 3.24 15.87 15.34
N SER A 515 2.56 15.37 16.37
CA SER A 515 1.89 14.08 16.35
C SER A 515 0.83 14.00 15.25
N GLU A 516 -0.02 15.03 15.13
CA GLU A 516 -1.05 15.12 14.09
C GLU A 516 -0.45 15.24 12.68
N LEU A 517 0.67 15.95 12.50
CA LEU A 517 1.38 16.02 11.22
C LEU A 517 2.10 14.71 10.84
N LYS A 518 2.43 13.87 11.82
CA LYS A 518 3.07 12.55 11.62
C LYS A 518 2.09 11.43 11.30
N GLN A 519 0.81 11.63 11.59
CA GLN A 519 -0.27 10.74 11.14
C GLN A 519 -0.27 10.68 9.61
#